data_AF-A0A2S5DMB1-F1
#
_entry.id   AF-A0A2S5DMB1-F1
#
_cell.length_a   1.000
_cell.length_b   1.000
_cell.length_c   1.000
_cell.angle_alpha   90.00
_cell.angle_beta   90.00
_cell.angle_gamma   90.00
#
_symmetry.space_group_name_H-M   'P 1'
#
loop_
_entity.id
_entity.type
_entity.pdbx_description
1 polymer ?
#
loop_
_entity_poly.entity_id
_entity_poly.type
_entity_poly.pdbx_seq_one_letter_code
_entity_poly.pdbx_strand_id
1 'polypeptide(L)'
;MNVGLAYHMALEALRQGRATDTDMNHLALALNMAMALCELGRGADELSRVHEAQDALVRCEPYSRTVGHWIVNGDTYKLLCDVLGLHDQQLAQAKQKEIREACKYVNRQRHAGNVIRLEEVAGHDREAGIERGSAV
;
A
#
# COMPACT_ATOMS: atom_id res chain seq x y z
N MET A 1 -10.63 -3.28 -12.58
CA MET A 1 -10.06 -4.26 -11.63
C MET A 1 -10.79 -4.10 -10.30
N ASN A 2 -11.25 -5.18 -9.68
CA ASN A 2 -11.86 -5.10 -8.33
C ASN A 2 -10.76 -4.71 -7.34
N VAL A 3 -10.92 -3.61 -6.61
CA VAL A 3 -9.88 -3.08 -5.70
C VAL A 3 -9.42 -4.14 -4.70
N GLY A 4 -10.34 -5.04 -4.29
CA GLY A 4 -10.07 -6.21 -3.44
C GLY A 4 -8.97 -7.12 -3.98
N LEU A 5 -9.07 -7.49 -5.25
CA LEU A 5 -8.12 -8.39 -5.89
C LEU A 5 -6.74 -7.73 -6.05
N ALA A 6 -6.71 -6.42 -6.31
CA ALA A 6 -5.47 -5.70 -6.59
C ALA A 6 -4.51 -5.66 -5.39
N TYR A 7 -5.01 -5.34 -4.18
CA TYR A 7 -4.13 -5.30 -3.00
C TYR A 7 -3.76 -6.69 -2.47
N HIS A 8 -4.61 -7.70 -2.65
CA HIS A 8 -4.26 -9.08 -2.32
C HIS A 8 -3.14 -9.62 -3.21
N MET A 9 -3.18 -9.31 -4.52
CA MET A 9 -2.08 -9.62 -5.44
C MET A 9 -0.81 -8.85 -5.08
N ALA A 10 -0.94 -7.57 -4.71
CA ALA A 10 0.19 -6.75 -4.27
C ALA A 10 0.86 -7.31 -3.00
N LEU A 11 0.06 -7.79 -2.04
CA LEU A 11 0.55 -8.41 -0.80
C LEU A 11 1.32 -9.71 -1.08
N GLU A 12 0.85 -10.52 -2.02
CA GLU A 12 1.57 -11.72 -2.46
C GLU A 12 2.86 -11.38 -3.21
N ALA A 13 2.83 -10.37 -4.08
CA ALA A 13 4.04 -9.88 -4.75
C ALA A 13 5.07 -9.36 -3.74
N LEU A 14 4.61 -8.65 -2.71
CA LEU A 14 5.46 -8.16 -1.62
C LEU A 14 6.09 -9.31 -0.83
N ARG A 15 5.31 -10.36 -0.52
CA ARG A 15 5.79 -11.58 0.14
C ARG A 15 6.89 -12.28 -0.64
N GLN A 16 6.82 -12.23 -1.98
CA GLN A 16 7.81 -12.83 -2.88
C GLN A 16 9.00 -11.91 -3.18
N GLY A 17 9.04 -10.68 -2.64
CA GLY A 17 10.06 -9.68 -2.97
C GLY A 17 9.98 -9.15 -4.41
N ARG A 18 8.78 -9.19 -5.01
CA ARG A 18 8.51 -8.80 -6.41
C ARG A 18 7.52 -7.64 -6.54
N ALA A 19 7.13 -7.02 -5.43
CA ALA A 19 6.22 -5.89 -5.46
C ALA A 19 6.85 -4.72 -6.22
N THR A 20 6.04 -4.14 -7.11
CA THR A 20 6.33 -2.93 -7.86
C THR A 20 5.74 -1.71 -7.16
N ASP A 21 6.09 -0.51 -7.59
CA ASP A 21 5.45 0.72 -7.07
C ASP A 21 3.94 0.74 -7.29
N THR A 22 3.46 0.10 -8.36
CA THR A 22 2.02 -0.07 -8.62
C THR A 22 1.38 -0.95 -7.55
N ASP A 23 2.02 -2.06 -7.18
CA ASP A 23 1.56 -2.94 -6.10
C ASP A 23 1.49 -2.18 -4.77
N MET A 24 2.53 -1.42 -4.46
CA MET A 24 2.61 -0.64 -3.23
C MET A 24 1.58 0.48 -3.19
N ASN A 25 1.27 1.10 -4.33
CA ASN A 25 0.19 2.07 -4.45
C ASN A 25 -1.20 1.43 -4.24
N HIS A 26 -1.41 0.19 -4.67
CA HIS A 26 -2.64 -0.54 -4.35
C HIS A 26 -2.76 -0.81 -2.84
N LEU A 27 -1.67 -1.20 -2.18
CA LEU A 27 -1.64 -1.37 -0.72
C LEU A 27 -1.93 -0.04 0.00
N ALA A 28 -1.26 1.04 -0.40
CA ALA A 28 -1.49 2.38 0.17
C ALA A 28 -2.95 2.81 0.03
N LEU A 29 -3.54 2.63 -1.16
CA LEU A 29 -4.96 2.95 -1.39
C LEU A 29 -5.88 2.14 -0.45
N ALA A 30 -5.64 0.84 -0.28
CA ALA A 30 -6.42 0.00 0.62
C ALA A 30 -6.32 0.45 2.09
N LEU A 31 -5.12 0.77 2.58
CA LEU A 31 -4.92 1.29 3.93
C LEU A 31 -5.61 2.65 4.13
N ASN A 32 -5.52 3.55 3.15
CA ASN A 32 -6.21 4.84 3.19
C ASN A 32 -7.73 4.68 3.22
N MET A 33 -8.27 3.70 2.49
CA MET A 33 -9.69 3.36 2.53
C MET A 33 -10.09 2.76 3.88
N ALA A 34 -9.25 1.90 4.47
CA ALA A 34 -9.48 1.34 5.79
C ALA A 34 -9.55 2.42 6.87
N MET A 35 -8.64 3.40 6.82
CA MET A 35 -8.62 4.57 7.70
C MET A 35 -9.92 5.39 7.54
N ALA A 36 -10.29 5.70 6.30
CA ALA A 36 -11.50 6.47 6.01
C ALA A 36 -12.77 5.76 6.51
N LEU A 37 -12.81 4.43 6.47
CA LEU A 37 -13.93 3.64 7.00
C LEU A 37 -13.93 3.61 8.54
N CYS A 38 -12.75 3.57 9.18
CA CYS A 38 -12.64 3.72 10.64
C CYS A 38 -13.19 5.08 11.10
N GLU A 39 -12.83 6.16 10.41
CA GLU A 39 -13.31 7.53 10.67
C GLU A 39 -14.83 7.69 10.47
N LEU A 40 -15.44 6.84 9.63
CA LEU A 40 -16.89 6.76 9.45
C LEU A 40 -17.57 5.80 10.44
N GLY A 41 -16.83 5.31 11.46
CA GLY A 41 -17.32 4.46 12.54
C GLY A 41 -17.24 2.95 12.25
N ARG A 42 -16.61 2.52 11.15
CA ARG A 42 -16.45 1.10 10.82
C ARG A 42 -15.10 0.59 11.29
N GLY A 43 -15.06 -0.01 12.49
CA GLY A 43 -13.81 -0.45 13.10
C GLY A 43 -13.00 0.69 13.71
N ALA A 44 -13.68 1.69 14.31
CA ALA A 44 -13.05 2.86 14.89
C ALA A 44 -11.94 2.52 15.91
N ASP A 45 -12.11 1.42 16.66
CA ASP A 45 -11.13 0.95 17.65
C ASP A 45 -9.80 0.49 17.02
N GLU A 46 -9.79 0.18 15.71
CA GLU A 46 -8.61 -0.26 14.97
C GLU A 46 -7.87 0.92 14.30
N LEU A 47 -8.34 2.16 14.42
CA LEU A 47 -7.76 3.33 13.73
C LEU A 47 -6.27 3.49 14.01
N SER A 48 -5.84 3.29 15.26
CA SER A 48 -4.41 3.35 15.64
C SER A 48 -3.57 2.30 14.90
N ARG A 49 -4.11 1.10 14.69
CA ARG A 49 -3.43 0.02 13.99
C ARG A 49 -3.36 0.27 12.49
N VAL A 50 -4.40 0.88 11.92
CA VAL A 50 -4.38 1.34 10.54
C VAL A 50 -3.30 2.40 10.32
N HIS A 51 -3.18 3.38 11.23
CA HIS A 51 -2.10 4.36 11.18
C HIS A 51 -0.71 3.73 11.33
N GLU A 52 -0.56 2.74 12.19
CA GLU A 52 0.71 2.01 12.32
C GLU A 52 1.12 1.31 11.01
N ALA A 53 0.16 0.67 10.33
CA ALA A 53 0.39 0.00 9.05
C ALA A 53 0.73 1.01 7.93
N GLN A 54 0.05 2.15 7.93
CA GLN A 54 0.32 3.29 7.08
C GLN A 54 1.77 3.77 7.27
N ASP A 55 2.18 4.08 8.50
CA ASP A 55 3.53 4.55 8.80
C ASP A 55 4.60 3.51 8.46
N ALA A 56 4.30 2.22 8.66
CA ALA A 56 5.21 1.14 8.29
C ALA A 56 5.47 1.11 6.77
N LEU A 57 4.43 1.32 5.96
CA LEU A 57 4.56 1.36 4.50
C LEU A 57 5.47 2.51 4.04
N VAL A 58 5.32 3.70 4.65
CA VAL A 58 6.16 4.88 4.37
C VAL A 58 7.62 4.63 4.76
N ARG A 59 7.87 4.01 5.93
CA ARG A 59 9.24 3.72 6.40
C ARG A 59 10.01 2.80 5.46
N CYS A 60 9.32 1.97 4.68
CA CYS A 60 9.95 1.05 3.74
C CYS A 60 10.40 1.72 2.42
N GLU A 61 9.87 2.89 2.09
CA GLU A 61 10.12 3.56 0.80
C GLU A 61 11.60 3.93 0.58
N PRO A 62 12.32 4.59 1.52
CA PRO A 62 13.70 5.00 1.28
C PRO A 62 14.65 3.80 1.09
N TYR A 63 14.43 2.74 1.85
CA TYR A 63 15.22 1.50 1.73
C TYR A 63 14.96 0.83 0.38
N SER A 64 13.69 0.72 -0.02
CA SER A 64 13.28 0.09 -1.28
C SER A 64 13.86 0.81 -2.51
N ARG A 65 13.96 2.15 -2.46
CA ARG A 65 14.66 2.96 -3.48
C ARG A 65 16.15 2.64 -3.58
N THR A 66 16.80 2.31 -2.47
CA THR A 66 18.23 1.99 -2.43
C THR A 66 18.52 0.59 -3.00
N VAL A 67 17.66 -0.39 -2.69
CA VAL A 67 17.86 -1.79 -3.10
C VAL A 67 17.16 -2.15 -4.42
N GLY A 68 16.32 -1.27 -4.96
CA GLY A 68 15.63 -1.44 -6.23
C GLY A 68 14.41 -2.38 -6.18
N HIS A 69 13.98 -2.81 -4.99
CA HIS A 69 12.80 -3.65 -4.79
C HIS A 69 12.20 -3.44 -3.40
N TRP A 70 10.90 -3.68 -3.26
CA TRP A 70 10.20 -3.52 -2.00
C TRP A 70 10.40 -4.73 -1.08
N ILE A 71 10.90 -4.47 0.14
CA ILE A 71 11.07 -5.47 1.19
C ILE A 71 10.51 -4.92 2.50
N VAL A 72 9.78 -5.78 3.20
CA VAL A 72 9.30 -5.54 4.56
C VAL A 72 9.75 -6.68 5.47
N ASN A 73 9.93 -6.40 6.77
CA ASN A 73 10.18 -7.46 7.74
C ASN A 73 8.88 -8.25 8.05
N GLY A 74 9.02 -9.39 8.73
CA GLY A 74 7.88 -10.27 9.04
C GLY A 74 6.78 -9.59 9.87
N ASP A 75 7.15 -8.72 10.80
CA ASP A 75 6.19 -8.00 11.65
C ASP A 75 5.37 -6.98 10.85
N THR A 76 6.03 -6.22 9.98
CA THR A 76 5.37 -5.29 9.05
C THR A 76 4.45 -6.05 8.10
N TYR A 77 4.92 -7.18 7.56
CA TYR A 77 4.10 -8.01 6.67
C TYR A 77 2.83 -8.50 7.39
N LYS A 78 2.97 -9.00 8.62
CA LYS A 78 1.82 -9.45 9.43
C LYS A 78 0.85 -8.30 9.73
N LEU A 79 1.38 -7.13 10.10
CA LEU A 79 0.56 -5.94 10.35
C LEU A 79 -0.25 -5.53 9.11
N LEU A 80 0.37 -5.57 7.92
CA LEU A 80 -0.32 -5.31 6.65
C LEU A 80 -1.42 -6.35 6.39
N CYS A 81 -1.15 -7.65 6.60
CA CYS A 81 -2.17 -8.70 6.48
C CYS A 81 -3.37 -8.44 7.39
N ASP A 82 -3.11 -8.10 8.66
CA ASP A 82 -4.16 -7.89 9.65
C ASP A 82 -5.06 -6.70 9.28
N VAL A 83 -4.47 -5.58 8.87
CA VAL A 83 -5.23 -4.37 8.48
C VAL A 83 -5.96 -4.56 7.14
N LEU A 84 -5.39 -5.30 6.19
CA LEU A 84 -6.11 -5.63 4.94
C LEU A 84 -7.27 -6.61 5.20
N GLY A 85 -7.12 -7.53 6.15
CA GLY A 85 -8.21 -8.38 6.63
C GLY A 85 -9.33 -7.57 7.30
N LEU A 86 -8.99 -6.55 8.09
CA LEU A 86 -9.97 -5.57 8.58
C LEU A 86 -10.67 -4.85 7.42
N HIS A 87 -9.92 -4.42 6.41
CA HIS A 87 -10.50 -3.73 5.25
C HIS A 87 -11.50 -4.62 4.49
N ASP A 88 -11.17 -5.90 4.27
CA ASP A 88 -12.08 -6.89 3.69
C ASP A 88 -13.39 -6.99 4.48
N GLN A 89 -13.30 -7.03 5.83
CA GLN A 89 -14.47 -7.07 6.70
C GLN A 89 -15.30 -5.79 6.62
N GLN A 90 -14.65 -4.62 6.59
CA GLN A 90 -15.34 -3.34 6.42
C GLN A 90 -16.10 -3.30 5.09
N LEU A 91 -15.48 -3.74 3.99
CA LEU A 91 -16.12 -3.78 2.67
C LEU A 91 -17.31 -4.75 2.62
N ALA A 92 -17.23 -5.87 3.32
CA ALA A 92 -18.34 -6.83 3.41
C ALA A 92 -19.55 -6.27 4.18
N GLN A 93 -19.34 -5.33 5.11
CA GLN A 93 -20.38 -4.79 5.99
C GLN A 93 -20.86 -3.39 5.59
N ALA A 94 -20.04 -2.62 4.88
CA ALA A 94 -20.33 -1.23 4.53
C ALA A 94 -21.40 -1.14 3.44
N LYS A 95 -22.33 -0.21 3.60
CA LYS A 95 -23.29 0.15 2.55
C LYS A 95 -22.56 0.90 1.44
N GLN A 96 -23.06 0.81 0.22
CA GLN A 96 -22.48 1.51 -0.94
C GLN A 96 -22.36 3.04 -0.74
N LYS A 97 -23.25 3.65 0.05
CA LYS A 97 -23.16 5.08 0.41
C LYS A 97 -21.91 5.38 1.25
N GLU A 98 -21.61 4.54 2.24
CA GLU A 98 -20.46 4.70 3.14
C GLU A 98 -19.15 4.51 2.37
N ILE A 99 -19.10 3.53 1.46
CA ILE A 99 -17.95 3.33 0.57
C ILE A 99 -17.71 4.58 -0.30
N ARG A 100 -18.76 5.18 -0.86
CA ARG A 100 -18.65 6.43 -1.63
C ARG A 100 -18.17 7.60 -0.77
N GLU A 101 -18.61 7.68 0.49
CA GLU A 101 -18.17 8.71 1.44
C GLU A 101 -16.69 8.52 1.82
N ALA A 102 -16.26 7.28 2.04
CA ALA A 102 -14.85 6.95 2.25
C ALA A 102 -13.99 7.34 1.04
N CYS A 103 -14.41 7.04 -0.19
CA CYS A 103 -13.68 7.48 -1.39
C CYS A 103 -13.57 9.01 -1.50
N LYS A 104 -14.64 9.74 -1.13
CA LYS A 104 -14.60 11.22 -1.08
C LYS A 104 -13.67 11.71 0.03
N TYR A 105 -13.65 11.04 1.18
CA TYR A 105 -12.76 11.35 2.29
C TYR A 105 -11.30 11.16 1.88
N VAL A 106 -10.92 10.00 1.32
CA VAL A 106 -9.56 9.74 0.82
C VAL A 106 -9.15 10.79 -0.21
N ASN A 107 -10.03 11.14 -1.16
CA ASN A 107 -9.74 12.20 -2.13
C ASN A 107 -9.53 13.57 -1.47
N ARG A 108 -10.30 13.93 -0.44
CA ARG A 108 -10.11 15.18 0.30
C ARG A 108 -8.80 15.20 1.07
N GLN A 109 -8.49 14.12 1.79
CA GLN A 109 -7.25 14.02 2.55
C GLN A 109 -6.01 13.97 1.65
N ARG A 110 -6.14 13.48 0.40
CA ARG A 110 -5.09 13.57 -0.62
C ARG A 110 -4.70 15.02 -0.95
N HIS A 111 -5.63 15.97 -0.85
CA HIS A 111 -5.33 17.39 -1.04
C HIS A 111 -4.78 18.04 0.24
N ALA A 112 -5.03 17.46 1.42
CA ALA A 112 -4.55 17.94 2.71
C ALA A 112 -3.19 17.35 3.14
N GLY A 113 -2.70 16.31 2.46
CA GLY A 113 -1.42 15.64 2.78
C GLY A 113 -1.54 14.50 3.81
N ASN A 114 -2.74 14.18 4.30
CA ASN A 114 -2.96 13.14 5.32
C ASN A 114 -3.23 11.74 4.74
N VAL A 115 -2.84 11.51 3.49
CA VAL A 115 -3.00 10.23 2.79
C VAL A 115 -1.63 9.84 2.31
N ILE A 116 -1.25 8.60 2.57
CA ILE A 116 0.04 8.10 2.09
C ILE A 116 -0.04 8.03 0.57
N ARG A 117 0.94 8.69 -0.05
CA ARG A 117 1.28 8.53 -1.44
C ARG A 117 2.72 8.04 -1.48
N LEU A 118 2.92 6.87 -2.05
CA LEU A 118 4.25 6.43 -2.42
C LEU A 118 4.51 7.07 -3.79
N GLU A 119 5.60 7.83 -3.89
CA GLU A 119 5.95 8.43 -5.17
C GLU A 119 6.42 7.31 -6.11
N GLU A 120 5.99 7.31 -7.37
CA GLU A 120 6.58 6.41 -8.37
C GLU A 120 8.11 6.62 -8.35
N VAL A 121 8.86 5.53 -8.17
CA VAL A 121 10.28 5.53 -8.42
C VAL A 121 10.41 5.69 -9.92
N ALA A 122 10.72 6.93 -10.36
CA ALA A 122 11.06 7.20 -11.75
C ALA A 122 12.04 6.12 -12.22
N GLY A 123 11.61 5.37 -13.24
CA GLY A 123 12.21 4.16 -13.79
C GLY A 123 13.53 3.71 -13.16
N HIS A 124 13.51 2.56 -12.48
CA HIS A 124 14.70 1.71 -12.49
C HIS A 124 14.83 1.18 -13.92
N ASP A 125 15.40 2.01 -14.79
CA ASP A 125 15.91 1.56 -16.08
C ASP A 125 16.77 0.34 -15.80
N ARG A 126 16.32 -0.80 -16.33
CA ARG A 126 17.12 -2.00 -16.42
C ARG A 126 18.23 -1.73 -17.42
N GLU A 127 19.24 -1.00 -17.02
CA GLU A 127 20.58 -1.09 -17.61
C GLU A 127 21.47 -1.79 -16.59
N ALA A 128 21.15 -3.06 -16.36
CA ALA A 128 22.15 -4.02 -15.92
C ALA A 128 23.22 -4.07 -17.01
N GLY A 129 24.44 -3.67 -16.63
CA GLY A 129 25.58 -3.57 -17.50
C GLY A 129 25.79 -4.81 -18.38
N ILE A 130 26.00 -4.54 -19.67
CA ILE A 130 26.86 -5.38 -20.49
C ILE A 130 28.17 -4.60 -20.64
N GLU A 131 28.98 -4.61 -19.58
CA GLU A 131 30.42 -4.70 -19.79
C GLU A 131 30.69 -6.11 -20.31
N ARG A 132 30.87 -6.23 -21.61
CA ARG A 132 31.67 -7.31 -22.19
C ARG A 132 32.83 -6.68 -22.94
N GLY A 133 33.96 -6.65 -22.24
CA GLY A 133 35.23 -7.19 -22.71
C GLY A 133 35.70 -6.82 -24.12
N SER A 134 36.77 -6.04 -24.12
CA SER A 134 37.84 -5.98 -25.13
C SER A 134 38.02 -7.24 -25.99
N ALA A 135 38.05 -7.03 -27.32
CA ALA A 135 38.79 -7.73 -28.39
C ALA A 135 38.25 -7.12 -29.71
N VAL A 136 39.01 -6.50 -30.64
CA VAL A 136 40.41 -6.52 -31.07
C VAL A 136 40.73 -5.14 -31.65
#